data_AF-A0A3N5JLG0-F1
#
_entry.id   AF-A0A3N5JLG0-F1
#
_cell.length_a   1.000
_cell.length_b   1.000
_cell.length_c   1.000
_cell.angle_alpha   90.00
_cell.angle_beta   90.00
_cell.angle_gamma   90.00
#
_symmetry.space_group_name_H-M   'P 1'
#
loop_
_entity.id
_entity.type
_entity.pdbx_description
1 polymer ?
#
loop_
_entity_poly.entity_id
_entity_poly.type
_entity_poly.pdbx_seq_one_letter_code
_entity_poly.pdbx_strand_id
1 'polypeptide(L)' 'MTKSRRIAIAALALGATVLFVTAVTAGAPGRECAVTAQAVYAVDQASGRILCAKNARMKLYPASTVKLLTALVVLD' A
#
# COMPACT_ATOMS: atom_id res chain seq x y z
N MET A 1 25.68 35.72 21.49
CA MET A 1 24.98 34.75 20.62
C MET A 1 23.82 35.49 19.94
N THR A 2 24.06 36.05 18.76
CA THR A 2 23.21 37.05 18.09
C THR A 2 21.88 36.44 17.63
N LYS A 3 20.79 37.15 17.88
CA LYS A 3 19.38 36.78 17.60
C LYS A 3 19.17 36.20 16.19
N SER A 4 19.96 36.62 15.20
CA SER A 4 19.90 36.11 13.82
C SER A 4 20.33 34.65 13.67
N ARG A 5 21.26 34.15 14.50
CA ARG A 5 21.69 32.73 14.45
C ARG A 5 20.60 31.78 14.95
N ARG A 6 19.73 32.21 15.86
CA ARG A 6 18.63 31.39 16.40
C ARG A 6 17.50 31.21 15.38
N ILE A 7 17.20 32.26 14.59
CA ILE A 7 16.19 32.22 13.53
C ILE A 7 16.64 31.30 12.40
N ALA A 8 17.91 31.35 12.01
CA ALA A 8 18.47 30.46 10.99
C ALA A 8 18.38 28.97 11.39
N ILE A 9 18.65 28.63 12.65
CA ILE A 9 18.55 27.25 13.15
C ILE A 9 17.10 26.77 13.17
N ALA A 10 16.16 27.62 13.61
CA ALA A 10 14.73 27.28 13.62
C ALA A 10 14.18 27.07 12.20
N ALA A 11 14.58 27.90 11.23
CA ALA A 11 14.21 27.72 9.83
C ALA A 11 14.79 26.43 9.22
N LEU A 12 16.03 26.09 9.58
CA LEU A 12 16.68 24.85 9.14
C LEU A 12 16.00 23.61 9.74
N ALA A 13 15.65 23.66 11.02
CA ALA A 13 14.93 22.59 11.70
C ALA A 13 13.52 22.39 11.12
N LEU A 14 12.81 23.48 10.83
CA LEU A 14 11.49 23.43 10.21
C LEU A 14 11.56 22.86 8.77
N GLY A 15 12.56 23.30 7.99
CA GLY A 15 12.84 22.74 6.67
C GLY A 15 13.18 21.24 6.72
N ALA A 16 13.99 20.83 7.69
CA ALA A 16 14.34 19.41 7.89
C ALA A 16 13.13 18.56 8.29
N THR A 17 12.21 19.08 9.11
CA THR A 17 10.97 18.37 9.45
C THR A 17 10.02 18.23 8.26
N VAL A 18 9.92 19.24 7.38
CA VAL A 18 9.09 19.16 6.16
C VAL A 18 9.66 18.12 5.17
N LEU A 19 10.99 18.04 5.06
CA LEU A 19 11.67 17.04 4.22
C LEU A 19 11.49 15.59 4.72
N PHE A 20 11.40 15.38 6.04
CA PHE A 20 11.18 14.04 6.60
C PHE A 20 9.76 13.51 6.34
N VAL A 21 8.75 14.39 6.32
CA VAL A 21 7.35 13.98 6.12
C VAL A 21 7.08 13.55 4.67
N THR A 22 7.71 14.20 3.68
CA THR A 22 7.52 13.83 2.26
C THR A 22 8.15 12.49 1.90
N ALA A 23 9.28 12.14 2.53
CA ALA A 23 9.97 10.85 2.30
C ALA A 23 9.13 9.64 2.75
N VAL A 24 8.33 9.76 3.81
CA VAL A 24 7.46 8.68 4.30
C VAL A 24 6.28 8.41 3.35
N THR A 25 5.84 9.42 2.59
CA THR A 25 4.74 9.27 1.61
C THR A 25 5.18 8.75 0.25
N ALA A 26 6.49 8.61 0.02
CA ALA A 26 7.03 7.97 -1.18
C ALA A 26 6.77 6.46 -1.10
N GLY A 27 5.54 6.06 -1.43
CA GLY A 27 5.15 4.66 -1.55
C GLY A 27 6.16 3.95 -2.45
N ALA A 28 6.81 2.93 -1.90
CA ALA A 28 7.78 2.13 -2.63
C ALA A 28 7.18 1.70 -3.98
N PRO A 29 7.94 1.79 -5.09
CA PRO A 29 7.45 1.35 -6.39
C PRO A 29 6.91 -0.07 -6.24
N GLY A 30 5.65 -0.27 -6.62
CA GLY A 30 4.92 -1.51 -6.38
C GLY A 30 5.78 -2.68 -6.84
N ARG A 31 6.17 -3.55 -5.90
CA ARG A 31 6.96 -4.74 -6.22
C ARG A 31 6.24 -5.50 -7.33
N GLU A 32 6.92 -5.70 -8.44
CA GLU A 32 6.37 -6.47 -9.54
C GLU A 32 6.01 -7.87 -9.02
N CYS A 33 4.77 -8.26 -9.24
CA CYS A 33 4.27 -9.56 -8.82
C CYS A 33 4.91 -10.65 -9.67
N ALA A 34 6.00 -11.25 -9.17
CA ALA A 34 6.69 -12.38 -9.81
C ALA A 34 5.85 -13.68 -9.72
N VAL A 35 4.72 -13.70 -10.42
CA VAL A 35 3.75 -14.80 -10.44
C VAL A 35 3.37 -15.14 -11.87
N THR A 36 3.31 -16.44 -12.17
CA THR A 36 2.94 -16.98 -13.49
C THR A 36 1.44 -16.89 -13.78
N ALA A 37 0.62 -16.69 -12.74
CA ALA A 37 -0.82 -16.57 -12.86
C ALA A 37 -1.24 -15.38 -13.76
N GLN A 38 -2.36 -15.56 -14.47
CA GLN A 38 -2.94 -14.55 -15.36
C GLN A 38 -3.47 -13.33 -14.60
N ALA A 39 -4.03 -13.56 -13.40
CA ALA A 39 -4.47 -12.53 -12.47
C ALA A 39 -4.18 -12.96 -11.02
N VAL A 40 -3.83 -11.98 -10.18
CA VAL A 40 -3.54 -12.16 -8.74
C VAL A 40 -4.03 -10.94 -7.97
N TYR A 41 -4.59 -11.18 -6.79
CA TYR A 41 -4.87 -10.17 -5.78
C TYR A 41 -4.53 -10.73 -4.40
N ALA A 42 -3.43 -10.24 -3.82
CA ALA A 42 -3.01 -10.58 -2.48
C ALA A 42 -3.19 -9.37 -1.57
N VAL A 43 -3.82 -9.57 -0.41
CA VAL A 43 -4.16 -8.53 0.54
C VAL A 43 -3.76 -8.97 1.95
N ASP A 44 -3.21 -8.04 2.71
CA ASP A 44 -3.06 -8.21 4.15
C ASP A 44 -4.43 -8.16 4.82
N GLN A 45 -4.83 -9.24 5.50
CA GLN A 45 -6.18 -9.37 6.04
C GLN A 45 -6.49 -8.32 7.13
N ALA A 46 -5.51 -7.96 7.95
CA ALA A 46 -5.71 -7.07 9.08
C ALA A 46 -5.83 -5.60 8.66
N SER A 47 -4.98 -5.14 7.73
CA SER A 47 -4.90 -3.75 7.29
C SER A 47 -5.63 -3.46 5.98
N GLY A 48 -6.02 -4.48 5.21
CA GLY A 48 -6.55 -4.33 3.86
C GLY A 48 -5.51 -3.87 2.83
N ARG A 49 -4.23 -3.77 3.21
CA ARG A 49 -3.16 -3.33 2.32
C ARG A 49 -2.92 -4.37 1.22
N ILE A 50 -2.98 -3.92 -0.04
CA ILE A 50 -2.66 -4.76 -1.19
C ILE A 50 -1.15 -5.07 -1.16
N LEU A 51 -0.82 -6.36 -1.15
CA LEU A 51 0.55 -6.87 -1.19
C LEU A 51 1.02 -7.08 -2.62
N CYS A 52 0.11 -7.51 -3.50
CA CYS A 52 0.35 -7.75 -4.91
C CYS A 52 -0.97 -7.70 -5.68
N ALA A 53 -0.99 -6.99 -6.81
CA ALA A 53 -2.12 -6.97 -7.73
C ALA A 53 -1.62 -7.05 -9.17
N LYS A 54 -2.10 -8.05 -9.91
CA LYS A 54 -1.87 -8.25 -11.34
C LYS A 54 -3.20 -8.57 -11.97
N ASN A 55 -3.67 -7.78 -12.95
CA ASN A 55 -4.96 -7.99 -13.62
C ASN A 55 -6.15 -8.23 -12.67
N ALA A 56 -6.15 -7.60 -11.49
CA ALA A 56 -7.08 -7.93 -10.39
C ALA A 56 -8.58 -7.70 -10.68
N ARG A 57 -8.92 -7.04 -11.79
CA ARG A 57 -10.30 -6.75 -12.23
C ARG A 57 -10.66 -7.47 -13.52
N MET A 58 -9.75 -8.30 -14.02
CA MET A 58 -10.01 -9.18 -15.16
C MET A 58 -11.07 -10.20 -14.76
N LYS A 59 -12.12 -10.32 -15.58
CA LYS A 59 -13.17 -11.31 -15.37
C LYS A 59 -12.66 -12.68 -15.80
N LEU A 60 -12.59 -13.61 -14.86
CA LEU A 60 -12.26 -15.02 -15.08
C LEU A 60 -13.38 -15.89 -14.52
N TYR A 61 -13.67 -17.02 -15.17
CA TYR A 61 -14.63 -17.97 -14.62
C TYR A 61 -14.11 -18.57 -13.30
N PRO A 62 -14.86 -18.52 -12.20
CA PRO A 62 -14.36 -18.89 -10.88
C PRO A 62 -14.14 -20.39 -10.68
N ALA A 63 -14.62 -21.24 -11.60
CA ALA A 63 -14.56 -22.70 -11.49
C ALA A 63 -14.97 -23.17 -10.08
N SER A 64 -14.14 -23.94 -9.39
CA SER A 64 -14.44 -24.44 -8.04
C SER A 64 -14.45 -23.36 -6.94
N THR A 65 -13.92 -22.14 -7.17
CA THR A 65 -13.90 -21.07 -6.14
C THR A 65 -15.29 -20.51 -5.84
N VAL A 66 -16.27 -20.70 -6.73
CA VAL A 66 -17.69 -20.35 -6.46
C VAL A 66 -18.25 -21.10 -5.24
N LYS A 67 -17.65 -22.25 -4.88
CA LYS A 67 -18.03 -23.00 -3.67
C LYS A 67 -17.85 -22.19 -2.38
N LEU A 68 -16.93 -21.21 -2.36
CA LEU A 68 -16.78 -20.31 -1.23
C LEU A 68 -18.03 -19.45 -1.03
N LEU A 69 -18.62 -18.93 -2.11
CA LEU A 69 -19.89 -18.21 -2.05
C LEU A 69 -21.03 -19.12 -1.58
N THR A 70 -21.11 -20.35 -2.09
CA THR A 70 -22.10 -21.34 -1.62
C THR A 70 -21.94 -21.64 -0.13
N ALA A 71 -20.71 -21.79 0.36
CA ALA A 71 -20.43 -22.01 1.77
C ALA A 71 -20.89 -20.82 2.63
N LEU A 72 -20.67 -19.59 2.17
CA LEU A 72 -21.19 -18.40 2.84
C LEU A 72 -22.72 -18.45 2.97
N VAL A 73 -23.45 -18.81 1.90
CA VAL A 73 -24.93 -18.93 1.94
C VAL A 73 -25.42 -20.03 2.89
N VAL A 74 -24.64 -21.10 3.09
CA VAL A 74 -24.99 -22.19 4.02
C VAL A 74 -24.72 -21.82 5.48
N LEU A 75 -23.72 -20.97 5.71
CA LEU A 75 -23.27 -20.57 7.05
C LEU A 75 -23.91 -19.26 7.54
N ASP A 76 -24.52 -18.49 6.65
CA ASP A 76 -25.36 -17.32 6.94
C ASP A 76 -26.76 -17.76 7.42
#